data_AF-A0AAD6WSP1-F1
#
_entry.id   AF-A0AAD6WSP1-F1
#
_cell.length_a   1.000
_cell.length_b   1.000
_cell.length_c   1.000
_cell.angle_alpha   90.00
_cell.angle_beta   90.00
_cell.angle_gamma   90.00
#
_symmetry.space_group_name_H-M   'P 1'
#
loop_
_entity.id
_entity.type
_entity.pdbx_description
1 polymer ?
#
loop_
_entity_poly.entity_id
_entity_poly.type
_entity_poly.pdbx_seq_one_letter_code
_entity_poly.pdbx_strand_id
1 'polypeptide(L)' 'MGFDKNSFPPKALKFREWHKILTRYSAKVKPSQFIESGCAVCGYLIPMKYLTPLAD' A
#
# COMPACT_ATOMS: atom_id res chain seq x y z
N MET A 1 -15.40 -16.72 -10.53
CA MET A 1 -14.00 -17.00 -10.95
C MET A 1 -13.25 -17.47 -9.72
N GLY A 2 -12.96 -18.76 -9.65
CA GLY A 2 -12.35 -19.38 -8.46
C GLY A 2 -10.85 -19.07 -8.37
N PHE A 3 -10.38 -18.77 -7.17
CA PHE A 3 -8.95 -18.78 -6.85
C PHE A 3 -8.50 -20.24 -6.72
N ASP A 4 -7.63 -20.68 -7.63
CA ASP A 4 -6.98 -21.98 -7.54
C ASP A 4 -5.95 -21.93 -6.41
N LYS A 5 -6.26 -22.65 -5.32
CA LYS A 5 -5.47 -22.69 -4.07
C LYS A 5 -4.06 -23.27 -4.27
N ASN A 6 -3.75 -23.85 -5.43
CA ASN A 6 -2.48 -24.55 -5.68
C ASN A 6 -1.41 -23.71 -6.39
N SER A 7 -1.66 -22.42 -6.61
CA SER A 7 -0.75 -21.53 -7.36
C SER A 7 -0.14 -20.45 -6.46
N PHE A 8 0.53 -20.86 -5.37
CA PHE A 8 1.31 -19.95 -4.55
C PHE A 8 2.82 -20.01 -4.89
N PRO A 9 3.49 -18.87 -5.12
CA PRO A 9 2.90 -17.54 -5.22
C PRO A 9 2.06 -17.40 -6.50
N PRO A 10 0.99 -16.59 -6.46
CA PRO A 10 0.17 -16.34 -7.63
C PRO A 10 1.04 -15.82 -8.78
N LYS A 11 0.71 -16.24 -10.00
CA LYS A 11 1.36 -15.71 -11.19
C LYS A 11 1.25 -14.18 -11.19
N ALA A 12 2.34 -13.52 -11.60
CA ALA A 12 2.35 -12.07 -11.73
C ALA A 12 1.19 -11.61 -12.62
N LEU A 13 0.47 -10.58 -12.16
CA LEU A 13 -0.62 -9.97 -12.90
C LEU A 13 -0.09 -9.36 -14.21
N LYS A 14 -0.90 -9.40 -15.27
CA LYS A 14 -0.58 -8.69 -16.51
C LYS A 14 -0.66 -7.18 -16.26
N PHE A 15 0.11 -6.41 -17.02
CA PHE A 15 0.17 -4.95 -16.89
C PHE A 15 -1.22 -4.27 -16.87
N ARG A 16 -2.15 -4.73 -17.72
CA ARG A 16 -3.52 -4.21 -17.78
C ARG A 16 -4.30 -4.44 -16.48
N GLU A 17 -4.08 -5.56 -15.81
CA GLU A 17 -4.75 -5.90 -14.54
C GLU A 17 -4.17 -5.05 -13.41
N TRP A 18 -2.84 -4.90 -13.39
CA TRP A 18 -2.12 -3.96 -12.52
C TRP A 18 -2.66 -2.54 -12.66
N HIS A 19 -2.73 -2.02 -13.88
CA HIS A 19 -3.22 -0.66 -14.13
C HIS A 19 -4.67 -0.50 -13.66
N LYS A 20 -5.56 -1.48 -13.90
CA LYS A 20 -6.95 -1.43 -13.41
C LYS A 20 -7.03 -1.37 -11.88
N ILE A 21 -6.20 -2.16 -11.19
CA ILE A 21 -6.16 -2.17 -9.72
C ILE A 21 -5.69 -0.81 -9.21
N LEU A 22 -4.58 -0.29 -9.74
CA LEU A 22 -4.03 1.01 -9.35
C LEU A 22 -5.01 2.15 -9.62
N THR A 23 -5.59 2.24 -10.81
CA THR A 23 -6.57 3.29 -11.14
C THR A 23 -7.78 3.26 -10.20
N ARG A 24 -8.33 2.07 -9.91
CA ARG A 24 -9.47 1.94 -8.99
C ARG A 24 -9.11 2.28 -7.55
N TYR A 25 -7.90 1.93 -7.13
CA TYR A 25 -7.39 2.25 -5.81
C TYR A 25 -7.20 3.77 -5.66
N SER A 26 -6.50 4.41 -6.60
CA SER A 26 -6.26 5.86 -6.59
C SER A 26 -7.54 6.69 -6.71
N ALA A 27 -8.59 6.16 -7.36
CA ALA A 27 -9.90 6.83 -7.39
C ALA A 27 -10.64 6.79 -6.04
N LYS A 28 -10.36 5.79 -5.20
CA LYS A 28 -11.00 5.61 -3.90
C LYS A 28 -10.20 6.21 -2.75
N VAL A 29 -8.89 6.29 -2.91
CA VAL A 29 -7.98 6.75 -1.86
C VAL A 29 -7.55 8.17 -2.13
N LYS A 30 -7.84 9.07 -1.19
CA LYS A 30 -7.37 10.46 -1.25
C LYS A 30 -5.97 10.55 -0.63
N PRO A 31 -5.06 11.41 -1.15
CA PRO A 31 -3.75 11.63 -0.54
C PRO A 31 -3.82 11.94 0.97
N SER A 32 -4.86 12.66 1.41
CA SER A 32 -5.09 12.98 2.83
C SER A 32 -5.40 11.77 3.73
N GLN A 33 -5.66 10.59 3.16
CA GLN A 33 -5.82 9.34 3.93
C GLN A 33 -4.49 8.67 4.25
N PHE A 34 -3.39 9.10 3.61
CA PHE A 34 -2.05 8.70 3.99
C PHE A 34 -1.55 9.67 5.04
N ILE A 35 -1.73 9.31 6.30
CA ILE A 35 -1.10 10.04 7.41
C ILE A 35 0.33 9.51 7.54
N GLU A 36 1.27 10.34 7.13
CA GLU A 36 2.70 10.05 7.14
C GLU A 36 3.40 11.00 8.11
N SER A 37 4.44 10.51 8.76
CA SER A 37 5.34 11.31 9.59
C SER A 37 6.74 11.31 8.98
N GLY A 38 7.38 12.47 8.99
CA GLY A 38 8.77 12.60 8.58
C GLY A 38 9.71 12.19 9.70
N CYS A 39 10.67 11.32 9.41
CA CYS A 39 11.78 11.10 10.32
C CYS A 39 12.74 12.29 10.27
N ALA A 40 12.94 12.98 11.40
CA ALA A 40 13.85 14.13 11.48
C ALA A 40 15.32 13.76 11.25
N VAL A 41 15.71 12.50 11.41
CA VAL A 41 17.10 12.04 11.27
C VAL A 41 17.44 11.69 9.82
N CYS A 42 16.58 10.90 9.16
CA CYS A 42 16.86 10.40 7.82
C CYS A 42 16.05 11.08 6.70
N GLY A 43 15.09 11.95 7.05
CA GLY A 43 14.29 12.71 6.09
C GLY A 43 13.26 11.88 5.31
N TYR A 44 13.12 10.59 5.60
CA TYR A 44 12.13 9.74 4.96
C TYR A 44 10.74 9.90 5.57
N LEU A 45 9.72 9.84 4.72
CA LEU A 45 8.33 9.74 5.12
C LEU A 45 8.00 8.30 5.50
N ILE A 46 7.38 8.11 6.67
CA ILE A 46 6.97 6.80 7.18
C ILE A 46 5.46 6.85 7.48
N PRO A 47 4.67 5.88 7.00
CA PRO A 47 3.26 5.79 7.36
C PRO A 47 3.07 5.67 8.88
N MET A 48 2.21 6.50 9.46
CA MET A 48 1.98 6.57 10.91
C MET A 48 1.61 5.22 11.53
N LYS A 49 0.89 4.36 10.80
CA LYS A 49 0.51 3.00 11.25
C LYS A 49 1.68 2.07 11.56
N TYR A 50 2.89 2.41 11.09
CA TYR A 50 4.11 1.64 11.35
C TYR A 50 4.97 2.26 12.46
N LEU A 51 4.61 3.44 12.96
CA LEU A 51 5.31 4.09 14.06
C LEU A 51 4.74 3.59 15.38
N THR A 52 5.65 3.30 16.32
CA THR A 52 5.27 3.00 17.70
C THR A 52 5.10 4.33 18.44
N PRO A 53 3.99 4.55 19.16
CA PRO A 53 3.86 5.73 20.02
C PRO A 53 5.03 5.76 21.00
N LEU A 54 5.65 6.93 21.16
CA LEU A 54 6.49 7.16 22.34
C LEU A 54 5.54 7.10 23.54
N ALA A 55 5.74 6.15 24.44
CA ALA A 55 5.00 6.11 25.69
C ALA A 55 5.35 7.36 26.50
N ASP A 56 4.34 7.99 27.10
CA ASP A 56 4.50 9.09 28.07
C ASP A 56 5.28 8.63 29.32
#